data_AF-A0A101XX58-F1
#
_entry.id   AF-A0A101XX58-F1
#
_cell.length_a   1.000
_cell.length_b   1.000
_cell.length_c   1.000
_cell.angle_alpha   90.00
_cell.angle_beta   90.00
_cell.angle_gamma   90.00
#
_symmetry.space_group_name_H-M   'P 1'
#
loop_
_entity.id
_entity.type
_entity.pdbx_description
1 polymer ?
#
loop_
_entity_poly.entity_id
_entity_poly.type
_entity_poly.pdbx_seq_one_letter_code
_entity_poly.pdbx_strand_id
1 'polypeptide(L)'
;MLLLHICEVCGKEEILTPEQGHDQGWDYPPKMGGFKVVSPRTCGNCSINGTLWWAFSVEGKQPDDLDERQLQTLNRILQEPESIMVTD
;
A
#
# COMPACT_ATOMS: atom_id res chain seq x y z
N MET A 1 13.35 -2.13 -11.86
CA MET A 1 11.88 -2.08 -11.89
C MET A 1 11.44 -0.85 -11.11
N LEU A 2 10.61 -0.01 -11.71
CA LEU A 2 10.02 1.15 -11.04
C LEU A 2 8.58 0.80 -10.64
N LEU A 3 8.20 1.19 -9.43
CA LEU A 3 6.87 0.98 -8.87
C LEU A 3 6.26 2.32 -8.46
N LEU A 4 4.98 2.50 -8.75
CA LEU A 4 4.15 3.58 -8.24
C LEU A 4 3.82 3.31 -6.77
N HIS A 5 4.47 4.03 -5.87
CA HIS A 5 4.19 4.01 -4.43
C HIS A 5 3.07 5.01 -4.14
N ILE A 6 1.98 4.54 -3.54
CA ILE A 6 0.78 5.32 -3.22
C ILE A 6 0.55 5.26 -1.71
N CYS A 7 0.54 6.41 -1.04
CA CYS A 7 0.26 6.44 0.40
C CYS A 7 -1.24 6.34 0.65
N GLU A 8 -1.67 5.27 1.33
CA GLU A 8 -3.06 5.04 1.72
C GLU A 8 -3.64 6.14 2.58
N VAL A 9 -2.81 6.92 3.28
CA VAL A 9 -3.28 7.95 4.23
C VAL A 9 -3.40 9.31 3.54
N CYS A 10 -2.29 9.85 3.06
CA CYS A 10 -2.24 11.20 2.48
C CYS A 10 -2.40 11.26 0.96
N GLY A 11 -2.45 10.12 0.26
CA GLY A 11 -2.60 10.06 -1.20
C GLY A 11 -1.34 10.46 -1.98
N LYS A 12 -0.19 10.64 -1.31
CA LYS A 12 1.09 10.91 -1.98
C LYS A 12 1.42 9.79 -2.96
N GLU A 13 1.88 10.15 -4.15
CA GLU A 13 2.33 9.20 -5.18
C GLU A 13 3.78 9.48 -5.58
N GLU A 14 4.62 8.44 -5.66
CA GLU A 14 6.00 8.53 -6.15
C GLU A 14 6.40 7.29 -6.96
N ILE A 15 7.10 7.50 -8.07
CA ILE A 15 7.68 6.41 -8.86
C ILE A 15 9.10 6.17 -8.37
N LEU A 16 9.32 5.05 -7.70
CA LEU A 16 10.59 4.71 -7.04
C LEU A 16 10.97 3.26 -7.34
N THR A 17 12.26 2.94 -7.22
CA THR A 17 12.66 1.54 -7.04
C THR A 17 12.26 1.07 -5.63
N PRO A 18 12.09 -0.24 -5.39
CA PRO A 18 11.88 -0.76 -4.05
C PRO A 18 12.91 -0.30 -3.01
N GLU A 19 14.19 -0.24 -3.41
CA GLU A 19 15.27 0.27 -2.56
C GLU A 19 15.05 1.73 -2.17
N GLN A 20 14.80 2.60 -3.16
CA GLN A 20 14.55 4.03 -2.90
C GLN A 20 13.31 4.26 -2.04
N GLY A 21 12.24 3.48 -2.27
CA GLY A 21 11.04 3.52 -1.45
C GLY A 21 11.35 3.19 0.00
N HIS A 22 12.03 2.07 0.25
CA HIS A 22 12.38 1.66 1.60
C HIS A 22 13.31 2.66 2.32
N ASP A 23 14.33 3.17 1.63
CA ASP A 23 15.26 4.16 2.18
C ASP A 23 14.54 5.48 2.56
N GLN A 24 13.43 5.80 1.88
CA GLN A 24 12.56 6.94 2.18
C GLN A 24 11.46 6.62 3.20
N GLY A 25 11.46 5.43 3.79
CA GLY A 25 10.50 5.00 4.80
C GLY A 25 9.14 4.59 4.25
N TRP A 26 9.04 4.21 2.96
CA TRP A 26 7.81 3.64 2.43
C TRP A 26 7.58 2.21 2.90
N ASP A 27 6.38 1.94 3.40
CA ASP A 27 5.91 0.59 3.70
C ASP A 27 5.41 -0.07 2.40
N TYR A 28 6.32 -0.54 1.56
CA TYR A 28 5.98 -1.21 0.30
C TYR A 28 6.80 -2.50 0.08
N PRO A 29 6.21 -3.56 -0.49
CA PRO A 29 6.93 -4.73 -0.93
C PRO A 29 7.86 -4.41 -2.11
N PRO A 30 8.91 -5.21 -2.33
CA PRO A 30 9.29 -6.39 -1.54
C PRO A 30 10.03 -6.10 -0.23
N LYS A 31 10.31 -4.84 0.11
CA LYS A 31 11.10 -4.52 1.32
C LYS A 31 10.28 -4.59 2.61
N MET A 32 8.98 -4.26 2.52
CA MET A 32 8.03 -4.35 3.62
C MET A 32 6.80 -5.15 3.19
N GLY A 33 6.47 -6.22 3.91
CA GLY A 33 5.36 -7.10 3.56
C GLY A 33 5.60 -7.88 2.25
N GLY A 34 4.51 -8.33 1.62
CA GLY A 34 4.53 -9.08 0.37
C GLY A 34 3.48 -8.58 -0.62
N PHE A 35 3.75 -8.74 -1.92
CA PHE A 35 2.74 -8.49 -2.95
C PHE A 35 1.53 -9.41 -2.77
N LYS A 36 0.33 -8.92 -3.11
CA LYS A 36 -0.95 -9.64 -2.95
C LYS A 36 -1.30 -9.99 -1.49
N VAL A 37 -0.50 -9.52 -0.52
CA VAL A 37 -0.75 -9.65 0.92
C VAL A 37 -1.06 -8.26 1.48
N VAL A 38 -2.23 -8.14 2.12
CA VAL A 38 -2.61 -6.89 2.77
C VAL A 38 -1.61 -6.56 3.87
N SER A 39 -0.96 -5.42 3.70
CA SER A 39 0.08 -4.85 4.55
C SER A 39 0.00 -3.33 4.41
N PRO A 40 0.49 -2.53 5.38
CA PRO A 40 0.41 -1.07 5.31
C PRO A 40 1.12 -0.54 4.08
N ARG A 41 0.49 0.39 3.33
CA ARG A 41 1.05 1.13 2.20
C ARG A 41 1.10 2.61 2.50
N THR A 42 2.13 3.01 3.21
CA THR A 42 2.31 4.36 3.74
C THR A 42 3.66 4.95 3.33
N CYS A 43 3.70 6.27 3.15
CA CYS A 43 4.98 6.98 3.04
C CYS A 43 5.59 7.20 4.43
N GLY A 44 6.87 7.54 4.50
CA GLY A 44 7.60 7.71 5.77
C GLY A 44 7.11 8.82 6.70
N ASN A 45 6.10 9.60 6.29
CA ASN A 45 5.50 10.67 7.11
C ASN A 45 4.11 10.32 7.66
N CYS A 46 3.53 9.18 7.27
CA CYS A 46 2.19 8.78 7.70
C CYS A 46 2.24 7.55 8.61
N SER A 47 1.35 7.52 9.60
CA SER A 47 1.16 6.35 10.46
C SER A 47 0.34 5.27 9.74
N ILE A 48 0.60 4.01 10.08
CA ILE A 48 -0.13 2.85 9.52
C ILE A 48 -1.59 2.78 9.97
N ASN A 49 -2.01 3.56 10.97
CA ASN A 49 -3.37 3.49 11.52
C ASN A 49 -4.49 3.92 10.56
N GLY A 50 -4.16 4.59 9.46
CA GLY A 50 -5.10 4.92 8.39
C GLY A 50 -5.13 3.93 7.22
N THR A 51 -4.47 2.78 7.33
CA THR A 51 -4.35 1.78 6.25
C THR A 51 -5.44 0.73 6.28
N LEU A 52 -5.68 0.08 5.13
CA LEU A 52 -6.54 -1.10 5.03
C LEU A 52 -6.07 -2.23 5.97
N TRP A 53 -4.75 -2.41 6.10
CA TRP A 53 -4.18 -3.39 7.01
C TRP A 53 -4.59 -3.15 8.46
N TRP A 54 -4.59 -1.89 8.91
CA TRP A 54 -5.03 -1.54 10.26
C TRP A 54 -6.52 -1.81 10.47
N ALA A 55 -7.35 -1.46 9.48
CA ALA A 55 -8.78 -1.74 9.52
C ALA A 55 -9.08 -3.24 9.71
N PHE A 56 -8.35 -4.11 9.02
CA PHE A 56 -8.50 -5.56 9.23
C PHE A 56 -7.87 -6.05 10.53
N SER A 57 -6.62 -5.69 10.79
CA SER A 57 -5.81 -6.35 11.82
C SER A 57 -6.06 -5.80 13.22
N VAL A 58 -6.48 -4.54 13.32
CA VAL A 58 -6.65 -3.84 14.60
C VAL A 58 -8.10 -3.46 14.85
N GLU A 59 -8.81 -2.94 13.85
CA GLU A 59 -10.24 -2.57 14.00
C GLU A 59 -11.19 -3.76 13.81
N GLY A 60 -10.71 -4.86 13.23
CA GLY A 60 -11.50 -6.08 13.03
C GLY A 60 -12.58 -5.97 11.95
N LYS A 61 -12.49 -4.96 11.06
CA LYS A 61 -13.42 -4.80 9.94
C LYS A 61 -13.45 -6.06 9.07
N GLN A 62 -14.63 -6.41 8.58
CA GLN A 62 -14.77 -7.43 7.54
C GLN A 62 -14.80 -6.79 6.15
N PRO A 63 -14.59 -7.57 5.06
CA PRO A 63 -14.67 -7.05 3.69
C PRO A 63 -15.96 -6.28 3.38
N ASP A 64 -17.09 -6.69 3.98
CA ASP A 64 -18.40 -6.04 3.78
C ASP A 64 -18.51 -4.68 4.51
N ASP A 65 -17.62 -4.39 5.45
CA ASP A 65 -17.56 -3.11 6.20
C ASP A 65 -16.63 -2.08 5.56
N LEU A 66 -15.98 -2.44 4.45
CA LEU A 66 -15.02 -1.57 3.79
C LEU A 66 -15.73 -0.46 3.03
N ASP A 67 -15.22 0.76 3.20
CA ASP A 67 -15.63 1.87 2.34
C ASP A 67 -15.04 1.73 0.92
N GLU A 68 -15.50 2.59 0.01
CA GLU A 68 -15.08 2.56 -1.39
C GLU A 68 -13.55 2.70 -1.56
N ARG A 69 -12.90 3.55 -0.76
CA ARG A 69 -11.44 3.77 -0.81
C ARG A 69 -10.69 2.53 -0.33
N GLN A 70 -11.18 1.90 0.72
CA GLN A 70 -10.64 0.66 1.27
C GLN A 70 -10.79 -0.50 0.26
N LEU A 71 -11.94 -0.63 -0.40
CA LEU A 71 -12.17 -1.62 -1.45
C LEU A 71 -11.26 -1.40 -2.67
N GLN A 72 -11.10 -0.16 -3.12
CA GLN A 72 -10.17 0.18 -4.20
C GLN A 72 -8.74 -0.21 -3.84
N THR A 73 -8.33 0.05 -2.60
CA THR A 73 -7.00 -0.32 -2.09
C THR A 73 -6.82 -1.83 -2.02
N LEU A 74 -7.83 -2.57 -1.54
CA LEU A 74 -7.80 -4.04 -1.51
C LEU A 74 -7.60 -4.60 -2.92
N ASN A 75 -8.42 -4.15 -3.87
CA ASN A 75 -8.34 -4.58 -5.26
C ASN A 75 -6.99 -4.26 -5.89
N ARG A 76 -6.41 -3.08 -5.60
CA ARG A 76 -5.06 -2.72 -6.04
C ARG A 76 -4.03 -3.71 -5.50
N ILE A 77 -4.00 -3.94 -4.19
CA ILE A 77 -3.03 -4.82 -3.51
C ILE A 77 -3.09 -6.25 -4.08
N LEU A 78 -4.28 -6.79 -4.30
CA LEU A 78 -4.46 -8.15 -4.84
C LEU A 78 -3.90 -8.33 -6.26
N GLN A 79 -3.73 -7.23 -7.00
CA GLN A 79 -3.16 -7.20 -8.36
C GLN A 79 -1.72 -6.69 -8.39
N GLU A 80 -1.06 -6.49 -7.24
CA GLU A 80 0.35 -6.09 -7.21
C GLU A 80 1.30 -7.28 -7.49
N PRO A 81 2.46 -7.07 -8.13
CA PRO A 81 3.02 -5.78 -8.53
C PRO A 81 2.43 -5.21 -9.83
N GLU A 82 1.63 -5.98 -10.58
CA GLU A 82 1.16 -5.59 -11.91
C GLU A 82 0.37 -4.27 -11.91
N SER A 83 -0.43 -4.02 -10.86
CA SER A 83 -1.23 -2.80 -10.69
C SER A 83 -0.44 -1.53 -10.39
N ILE A 84 0.83 -1.65 -10.00
CA ILE A 84 1.69 -0.52 -9.62
C ILE A 84 3.01 -0.50 -10.42
N MET A 85 3.20 -1.43 -11.34
CA MET A 85 4.38 -1.50 -12.17
C MET A 85 4.33 -0.41 -13.24
N VAL A 86 5.40 0.37 -13.35
CA VAL A 86 5.53 1.37 -14.42
C VAL A 86 6.20 0.71 -15.61
N THR A 87 5.47 0.54 -16.71
CA THR A 87 5.99 0.11 -18.01
C THR A 87 6.26 1.34 -18.88
N ASP A 88 7.34 1.31 -19.67
CA ASP A 88 7.67 2.34 -20.66
C ASP A 88 6.57 2.52 -21.73
#